data_AF-A0A1F8GHJ8-F1
#
_entry.id   AF-A0A1F8GHJ8-F1
#
_cell.length_a   1.000
_cell.length_b   1.000
_cell.length_c   1.000
_cell.angle_alpha   90.00
_cell.angle_beta   90.00
_cell.angle_gamma   90.00
#
_symmetry.space_group_name_H-M   'P 1'
#
loop_
_entity.id
_entity.type
_entity.pdbx_description
1 polymer ?
#
loop_
_entity_poly.entity_id
_entity_poly.type
_entity_poly.pdbx_seq_one_letter_code
_entity_poly.pdbx_strand_id
1 'polypeptide(L)'
;MNFKKLRNIFSNTLAVQIIFVVIIAGAIFVFERFSSKEDSVFKNVPKNETALLIDFDNMKRVFKGEVTEKMTVLDTLNASVAAGQIKIIYTVDQDNNTTVIEINDHVATDDKSFYFSVNERKIDTKDLNKIFVNPGDRITVRLE
;
A
#
# COMPACT_ATOMS: atom_id res chain seq x y z
N MET A 1 -0.50 47.02 -44.03
CA MET A 1 -0.57 45.69 -43.36
C MET A 1 -0.62 45.93 -41.85
N ASN A 2 -1.68 45.50 -41.17
CA ASN A 2 -2.06 46.02 -39.85
C ASN A 2 -1.42 45.18 -38.71
N PHE A 3 -0.26 45.62 -38.20
CA PHE A 3 0.56 44.92 -37.19
C PHE A 3 -0.16 44.61 -35.86
N LYS A 4 -1.26 45.30 -35.55
CA LYS A 4 -2.08 45.00 -34.35
C LYS A 4 -2.77 43.63 -34.43
N LYS A 5 -3.10 43.14 -35.62
CA LYS A 5 -3.81 41.86 -35.79
C LYS A 5 -2.89 40.65 -35.56
N LEU A 6 -1.61 40.76 -35.92
CA LEU A 6 -0.61 39.69 -35.66
C LEU A 6 -0.27 39.52 -34.18
N ARG A 7 -0.17 40.62 -33.41
CA ARG A 7 0.18 40.55 -31.99
C ARG A 7 -0.87 39.80 -31.16
N ASN A 8 -2.16 39.98 -31.47
CA ASN A 8 -3.26 39.28 -30.82
C ASN A 8 -3.33 37.79 -31.18
N ILE A 9 -2.91 37.40 -32.39
CA ILE A 9 -2.87 35.99 -32.77
C ILE A 9 -1.73 35.29 -32.03
N PHE A 10 -0.53 35.87 -32.00
CA PHE A 10 0.61 35.29 -31.28
C PHE A 10 0.39 35.21 -29.77
N SER A 11 -0.22 36.22 -29.13
CA SER A 11 -0.51 36.18 -27.70
C SER A 11 -1.57 35.12 -27.35
N ASN A 12 -2.59 34.95 -28.19
CA ASN A 12 -3.64 33.97 -27.97
C ASN A 12 -3.13 32.54 -28.22
N THR A 13 -2.30 32.34 -29.24
CA THR A 13 -1.71 31.01 -29.52
C THR A 13 -0.74 30.58 -28.42
N LEU A 14 0.06 31.50 -27.87
CA LEU A 14 0.95 31.21 -26.73
C LEU A 14 0.15 30.91 -25.45
N ALA A 15 -0.91 31.67 -25.17
CA ALA A 15 -1.77 31.42 -24.02
C ALA A 15 -2.45 30.05 -24.09
N VAL A 16 -2.94 29.66 -25.27
CA VAL A 16 -3.56 28.33 -25.51
C VAL A 16 -2.53 27.21 -25.33
N GLN A 17 -1.30 27.37 -25.82
CA GLN A 17 -0.24 26.38 -25.63
C GLN A 17 0.12 26.20 -24.14
N ILE A 18 0.23 27.30 -23.38
CA ILE A 18 0.52 27.25 -21.94
C ILE A 18 -0.59 26.52 -21.20
N ILE A 19 -1.86 26.83 -21.48
CA ILE A 19 -3.02 26.15 -20.87
C ILE A 19 -2.99 24.66 -21.20
N PHE A 20 -2.67 24.30 -22.45
CA PHE A 20 -2.61 22.90 -22.87
C PHE A 20 -1.51 22.12 -22.13
N VAL A 21 -0.33 22.72 -21.95
CA VAL A 21 0.78 22.12 -21.18
C VAL A 21 0.38 21.92 -19.71
N VAL A 22 -0.30 22.90 -19.10
CA VAL A 22 -0.77 22.79 -17.71
C VAL A 22 -1.84 21.69 -17.57
N ILE A 23 -2.75 21.56 -18.54
CA ILE A 23 -3.75 20.48 -18.53
C ILE A 23 -3.09 19.12 -18.69
N ILE A 24 -2.12 18.96 -19.58
CA ILE A 24 -1.38 17.70 -19.76
C ILE A 24 -0.59 17.36 -18.50
N ALA A 25 0.16 18.31 -17.94
CA ALA A 25 0.91 18.10 -16.72
C ALA A 25 0.00 17.74 -15.54
N GLY A 26 -1.15 18.42 -15.43
CA GLY A 26 -2.18 18.11 -14.43
C GLY A 26 -2.78 16.72 -14.64
N ALA A 27 -3.07 16.33 -15.88
CA ALA A 27 -3.61 15.02 -16.21
C ALA A 27 -2.61 13.90 -15.89
N ILE A 28 -1.32 14.09 -16.21
CA ILE A 28 -0.25 13.13 -15.85
C ILE A 28 -0.15 13.01 -14.33
N PHE A 29 -0.11 14.13 -13.60
CA PHE A 29 -0.02 14.13 -12.14
C PHE A 29 -1.23 13.45 -11.48
N VAL A 30 -2.43 13.67 -11.99
CA VAL A 30 -3.65 12.99 -11.51
C VAL A 30 -3.62 11.51 -11.89
N PHE A 31 -3.19 11.16 -13.10
CA PHE A 31 -3.13 9.78 -13.56
C PHE A 31 -2.11 8.96 -12.75
N GLU A 32 -0.92 9.50 -12.46
CA GLU A 32 0.05 8.85 -11.56
C GLU A 32 -0.50 8.64 -10.15
N ARG A 33 -1.29 9.60 -9.64
CA ARG A 33 -1.90 9.48 -8.31
C ARG A 33 -3.03 8.44 -8.24
N PHE A 34 -3.74 8.18 -9.34
CA PHE A 34 -4.83 7.22 -9.40
C PHE A 34 -4.43 5.85 -9.98
N SER A 35 -3.31 5.77 -10.70
CA SER A 35 -2.78 4.52 -11.25
C SER A 35 -1.90 3.80 -10.23
N SER A 36 -2.47 3.53 -9.06
CA SER A 36 -1.95 2.48 -8.18
C SER A 36 -2.01 1.16 -8.94
N LYS A 37 -0.84 0.66 -9.32
CA LYS A 37 -0.70 -0.59 -10.06
C LYS A 37 -1.05 -1.72 -9.11
N GLU A 38 -2.28 -2.20 -9.22
CA GLU A 38 -2.76 -3.30 -8.42
C GLU A 38 -1.82 -4.50 -8.55
N ASP A 39 -1.23 -4.94 -7.44
CA ASP A 39 -0.36 -6.11 -7.43
C ASP A 39 -1.15 -7.30 -7.96
N SER A 40 -0.76 -7.82 -9.13
CA SER A 40 -1.49 -8.89 -9.85
C SER A 40 -1.78 -10.12 -8.98
N VAL A 41 -1.02 -10.29 -7.89
CA VAL A 41 -1.17 -11.36 -6.91
C VAL A 41 -2.50 -11.31 -6.16
N PHE A 42 -3.14 -10.14 -6.05
CA PHE A 42 -4.45 -9.98 -5.40
C PHE A 42 -5.65 -10.18 -6.33
N LYS A 43 -5.44 -10.34 -7.65
CA LYS A 43 -6.54 -10.37 -8.64
C LYS A 43 -7.54 -11.52 -8.43
N ASN A 44 -7.10 -12.61 -7.79
CA ASN A 44 -7.90 -13.80 -7.53
C ASN A 44 -8.34 -13.91 -6.05
N VAL A 45 -8.29 -12.83 -5.28
CA VAL A 45 -8.77 -12.83 -3.89
C VAL A 45 -10.28 -12.60 -3.90
N PRO A 46 -11.09 -13.53 -3.36
CA PRO A 46 -12.52 -13.34 -3.19
C PRO A 46 -12.83 -12.06 -2.39
N LYS A 47 -13.90 -11.34 -2.74
CA LYS A 47 -14.25 -10.07 -2.08
C LYS A 47 -14.63 -10.21 -0.60
N ASN A 48 -14.98 -11.41 -0.17
CA ASN A 48 -15.33 -11.76 1.21
C ASN A 48 -14.12 -12.25 2.03
N GLU A 49 -12.93 -12.31 1.43
CA GLU A 49 -11.69 -12.71 2.09
C GLU A 49 -10.73 -11.53 2.18
N THR A 50 -9.87 -11.57 3.18
CA THR A 50 -8.70 -10.69 3.26
C THR A 50 -7.49 -11.45 2.75
N ALA A 51 -6.59 -10.71 2.10
CA ALA A 51 -5.31 -11.25 1.68
C ALA A 51 -4.14 -10.64 2.44
N LEU A 52 -3.18 -11.48 2.81
CA LEU A 52 -1.88 -11.10 3.36
C LEU A 52 -0.79 -11.46 2.35
N LEU A 53 -0.06 -10.46 1.87
CA LEU A 53 1.13 -10.62 1.05
C LEU A 53 2.37 -10.41 1.93
N ILE A 54 3.25 -11.41 1.94
CA ILE A 54 4.62 -11.27 2.42
C ILE A 54 5.51 -11.14 1.20
N ASP A 55 6.26 -10.03 1.11
CA ASP A 55 7.15 -9.71 -0.01
C ASP A 55 8.51 -9.30 0.55
N PHE A 56 9.38 -10.29 0.73
CA PHE A 56 10.77 -10.15 1.13
C PHE A 56 11.69 -10.50 -0.06
N ASP A 57 12.95 -10.06 -0.02
CA ASP A 57 13.93 -10.18 -1.12
C ASP A 57 13.96 -11.56 -1.80
N ASN A 58 13.80 -12.65 -1.04
CA ASN A 58 13.83 -14.04 -1.52
C ASN A 58 12.49 -14.79 -1.37
N MET A 59 11.44 -14.12 -0.86
CA MET A 59 10.19 -14.77 -0.48
C MET A 59 9.00 -13.88 -0.81
N LYS A 60 8.22 -14.31 -1.80
CA LYS A 60 6.93 -13.71 -2.11
C LYS A 60 5.82 -14.72 -1.93
N ARG A 61 4.91 -14.48 -1.00
CA ARG A 61 3.81 -15.41 -0.68
C ARG A 61 2.53 -14.67 -0.34
N VAL A 62 1.40 -15.16 -0.84
CA VAL A 62 0.07 -14.63 -0.53
C VAL A 62 -0.76 -15.68 0.19
N PHE A 63 -1.39 -15.23 1.26
CA PHE A 63 -2.35 -15.96 2.06
C PHE A 63 -3.71 -15.32 1.91
N LYS A 64 -4.75 -16.14 1.95
CA LYS A 64 -6.14 -15.68 1.91
C LYS A 64 -6.90 -16.35 3.02
N GLY A 65 -7.82 -15.64 3.63
CA GLY A 65 -8.64 -16.17 4.70
C GLY A 65 -9.91 -15.35 4.90
N GLU A 66 -10.91 -16.01 5.45
CA GLU A 66 -12.11 -15.32 5.93
C GLU A 66 -11.74 -14.42 7.11
N VAL A 67 -12.35 -13.23 7.15
CA VAL A 67 -12.22 -12.31 8.27
C VAL A 67 -13.50 -12.30 9.07
N THR A 68 -13.35 -12.57 10.36
CA THR A 68 -14.43 -12.41 11.33
C THR A 68 -14.52 -10.97 11.81
N GLU A 69 -15.70 -10.54 12.27
CA GLU A 69 -15.88 -9.19 12.82
C GLU A 69 -14.83 -8.89 13.92
N LYS A 70 -14.22 -7.71 13.85
CA LYS A 70 -13.22 -7.18 14.81
C LYS A 70 -11.80 -7.76 14.72
N MET A 71 -11.45 -8.48 13.67
CA MET A 71 -10.09 -8.94 13.45
C MET A 71 -9.14 -7.76 13.16
N THR A 72 -7.97 -7.75 13.77
CA THR A 72 -6.92 -6.75 13.53
C THR A 72 -5.88 -7.23 12.52
N VAL A 73 -4.96 -6.35 12.12
CA VAL A 73 -3.82 -6.76 11.28
C VAL A 73 -2.97 -7.80 11.99
N LEU A 74 -2.74 -7.64 13.30
CA LEU A 74 -2.02 -8.62 14.11
C LEU A 74 -2.74 -9.97 14.17
N ASP A 75 -4.07 -9.96 14.30
CA ASP A 75 -4.85 -11.20 14.26
C ASP A 75 -4.72 -11.92 12.92
N THR A 76 -4.64 -11.17 11.81
CA THR A 76 -4.42 -11.77 10.47
C THR A 76 -3.08 -12.48 10.39
N LEU A 77 -2.02 -11.88 10.95
CA LEU A 77 -0.72 -12.52 11.05
C LEU A 77 -0.79 -13.79 11.91
N ASN A 78 -1.45 -13.71 13.07
CA ASN A 78 -1.63 -14.85 13.97
C ASN A 78 -2.45 -15.98 13.34
N ALA A 79 -3.47 -15.67 12.53
CA ALA A 79 -4.23 -16.67 11.79
C ALA A 79 -3.36 -17.40 10.76
N SER A 80 -2.49 -16.68 10.04
CA SER A 80 -1.50 -17.30 9.15
C SER A 80 -0.50 -18.20 9.91
N VAL A 81 -0.10 -17.81 11.13
CA VAL A 81 0.75 -18.66 11.99
C VAL A 81 0.01 -19.92 12.42
N ALA A 82 -1.24 -19.79 12.87
CA ALA A 82 -2.07 -20.90 13.30
C ALA A 82 -2.34 -21.90 12.16
N ALA A 83 -2.44 -21.41 10.93
CA ALA A 83 -2.54 -22.24 9.73
C ALA A 83 -1.21 -22.92 9.33
N GLY A 84 -0.12 -22.71 10.07
CA GLY A 84 1.20 -23.25 9.79
C GLY A 84 1.87 -22.63 8.55
N GLN A 85 1.40 -21.45 8.14
CA GLN A 85 1.81 -20.84 6.88
C GLN A 85 3.03 -19.92 7.04
N ILE A 86 3.19 -19.34 8.22
CA ILE A 86 4.28 -18.44 8.60
C ILE A 86 4.69 -18.64 10.07
N LYS A 87 5.86 -18.14 10.42
CA LYS A 87 6.35 -17.95 11.80
C LYS A 87 6.51 -16.45 12.04
N ILE A 88 6.07 -15.96 13.19
CA ILE A 88 6.26 -14.58 13.62
C ILE A 88 6.72 -14.54 15.08
N ILE A 89 7.60 -13.59 15.40
CA ILE A 89 7.97 -13.24 16.76
C ILE A 89 7.67 -11.76 16.92
N TYR A 90 6.83 -11.42 17.90
CA TYR A 90 6.45 -10.04 18.20
C TYR A 90 6.19 -9.87 19.70
N THR A 91 6.14 -8.62 20.14
CA THR A 91 5.74 -8.24 21.49
C THR A 91 4.62 -7.21 21.42
N VAL A 92 3.79 -7.18 22.47
CA VAL A 92 2.81 -6.12 22.70
C VAL A 92 3.08 -5.53 24.08
N ASP A 93 3.30 -4.22 24.15
CA ASP A 93 3.60 -3.53 25.40
C ASP A 93 2.32 -3.17 26.18
N GLN A 94 2.50 -2.49 27.32
CA GLN A 94 1.40 -2.07 28.20
C GLN A 94 0.49 -1.02 27.56
N ASP A 95 0.98 -0.28 26.57
CA ASP A 95 0.26 0.74 25.81
C ASP A 95 -0.42 0.14 24.56
N ASN A 96 -0.44 -1.19 24.46
CA ASN A 96 -0.95 -1.95 23.34
C ASN A 96 -0.20 -1.67 22.01
N ASN A 97 1.08 -1.27 22.08
CA ASN A 97 1.91 -1.10 20.90
C ASN A 97 2.56 -2.42 20.53
N THR A 98 2.49 -2.76 19.24
CA THR A 98 3.09 -3.97 18.69
C THR A 98 4.51 -3.70 18.18
N THR A 99 5.45 -4.59 18.49
CA THR A 99 6.79 -4.60 17.88
C THR A 99 7.02 -5.96 17.25
N VAL A 100 7.31 -6.00 15.94
CA VAL A 100 7.60 -7.24 15.23
C VAL A 100 9.10 -7.44 15.13
N ILE A 101 9.59 -8.56 15.66
CA ILE A 101 11.00 -8.89 15.78
C ILE A 101 11.44 -9.78 14.61
N GLU A 102 10.63 -10.78 14.25
CA GLU A 102 10.98 -11.77 13.23
C GLU A 102 9.75 -12.24 12.45
N ILE A 103 9.91 -12.49 11.14
CA ILE A 103 8.93 -13.19 10.29
C ILE A 103 9.67 -14.19 9.39
N ASN A 104 9.30 -15.47 9.43
CA ASN A 104 9.89 -16.54 8.61
C ASN A 104 11.43 -16.46 8.54
N ASP A 105 12.07 -16.42 9.73
CA ASP A 105 13.53 -16.37 9.90
C ASP A 105 14.20 -15.08 9.38
N HIS A 106 13.44 -14.07 8.97
CA HIS A 106 13.92 -12.71 8.72
C HIS A 106 13.79 -11.90 10.00
N VAL A 107 14.86 -11.25 10.44
CA VAL A 107 14.90 -10.48 11.70
C VAL A 107 14.96 -8.99 11.38
N ALA A 108 14.20 -8.19 12.13
CA ALA A 108 14.33 -6.74 12.10
C ALA A 108 15.62 -6.29 12.80
N THR A 109 16.40 -5.46 12.13
CA THR A 109 17.68 -4.90 12.58
C THR A 109 17.61 -3.37 12.55
N ASP A 110 18.66 -2.70 13.02
CA ASP A 110 18.72 -1.22 12.98
C ASP A 110 18.66 -0.66 11.55
N ASP A 111 19.11 -1.44 10.56
CA ASP A 111 19.16 -1.10 9.14
C ASP A 111 18.01 -1.69 8.30
N LYS A 112 17.28 -2.69 8.81
CA LYS A 112 16.12 -3.29 8.13
C LYS A 112 14.95 -3.50 9.05
N SER A 113 13.79 -2.98 8.70
CA SER A 113 12.57 -3.10 9.52
C SER A 113 11.39 -3.61 8.72
N PHE A 114 10.43 -4.22 9.42
CA PHE A 114 9.18 -4.65 8.81
C PHE A 114 8.25 -3.47 8.57
N TYR A 115 7.84 -3.32 7.33
CA TYR A 115 6.88 -2.33 6.89
C TYR A 115 5.54 -2.99 6.56
N PHE A 116 4.48 -2.43 7.15
CA PHE A 116 3.12 -2.91 6.99
C PHE A 116 2.29 -1.90 6.23
N SER A 117 1.42 -2.40 5.37
CA SER A 117 0.42 -1.58 4.68
C SER A 117 -0.91 -2.29 4.58
N VAL A 118 -1.99 -1.52 4.63
CA VAL A 118 -3.36 -2.00 4.38
C VAL A 118 -3.91 -1.22 3.20
N ASN A 119 -4.32 -1.92 2.14
CA ASN A 119 -4.77 -1.33 0.88
C ASN A 119 -3.78 -0.28 0.35
N GLU A 120 -2.50 -0.65 0.30
CA GLU A 120 -1.37 0.18 -0.15
C GLU A 120 -1.04 1.39 0.74
N ARG A 121 -1.81 1.62 1.82
CA ARG A 121 -1.52 2.67 2.79
C ARG A 121 -0.64 2.11 3.89
N LYS A 122 0.57 2.69 4.01
CA LYS A 122 1.51 2.37 5.08
C LYS A 122 0.88 2.67 6.45
N ILE A 123 1.05 1.75 7.39
CA ILE A 123 0.58 1.86 8.77
C ILE A 123 1.78 1.77 9.72
N ASP A 124 1.64 2.28 10.93
CA ASP A 124 2.66 2.12 11.96
C ASP A 124 2.60 0.69 12.51
N THR A 125 3.75 0.03 12.60
CA THR A 125 3.90 -1.31 13.20
C THR A 125 3.38 -1.34 14.64
N LYS A 126 3.44 -0.22 15.37
CA LYS A 126 2.89 -0.11 16.73
C LYS A 126 1.37 -0.34 16.78
N ASP A 127 0.66 -0.06 15.69
CA ASP A 127 -0.80 -0.07 15.66
C ASP A 127 -1.38 -1.36 15.07
N LEU A 128 -0.56 -2.40 14.83
CA LEU A 128 -1.02 -3.65 14.24
C LEU A 128 -2.16 -4.32 15.03
N ASN A 129 -2.15 -4.22 16.36
CA ASN A 129 -3.21 -4.73 17.24
C ASN A 129 -4.38 -3.74 17.45
N LYS A 130 -4.41 -2.63 16.71
CA LYS A 130 -5.43 -1.57 16.84
C LYS A 130 -6.17 -1.34 15.52
N ILE A 131 -5.53 -1.66 14.40
CA ILE A 131 -6.09 -1.46 13.06
C ILE A 131 -6.94 -2.67 12.70
N PHE A 132 -8.24 -2.43 12.54
CA PHE A 132 -9.19 -3.44 12.09
C PHE A 132 -9.06 -3.73 10.60
N VAL A 133 -9.31 -4.98 10.26
CA VAL A 133 -9.30 -5.51 8.91
C VAL A 133 -10.73 -5.85 8.51
N ASN A 134 -11.09 -5.51 7.29
CA ASN A 134 -12.38 -5.81 6.70
C ASN A 134 -12.23 -6.82 5.56
N PRO A 135 -13.30 -7.56 5.23
CA PRO A 135 -13.32 -8.38 4.02
C PRO A 135 -12.92 -7.57 2.78
N GLY A 136 -12.04 -8.14 1.97
CA GLY A 136 -11.48 -7.51 0.77
C GLY A 136 -10.23 -6.66 1.04
N ASP A 137 -9.88 -6.39 2.30
CA ASP A 137 -8.65 -5.67 2.62
C ASP A 137 -7.40 -6.49 2.21
N ARG A 138 -6.37 -5.75 1.83
CA ARG A 138 -5.08 -6.30 1.40
C ARG A 138 -4.00 -5.82 2.31
N ILE A 139 -3.37 -6.75 3.01
CA ILE A 139 -2.28 -6.46 3.92
C ILE A 139 -0.99 -6.85 3.19
N THR A 140 -0.01 -5.95 3.17
CA THR A 140 1.31 -6.26 2.63
C THR A 140 2.36 -6.03 3.70
N VAL A 141 3.27 -6.99 3.83
CA VAL A 141 4.44 -6.95 4.70
C VAL A 141 5.69 -6.97 3.83
N ARG A 142 6.57 -6.00 4.04
CA ARG A 142 7.88 -5.90 3.39
C ARG A 142 8.97 -5.77 4.43
N LEU A 143 10.18 -6.16 4.05
CA LEU A 143 11.40 -5.90 4.80
C LEU A 143 12.20 -4.89 4.00
N GLU A 144 12.38 -3.68 4.54
CA GLU A 144 13.18 -2.63 3.89
C GLU A 144 14.26 -2.11 4.84
#